data_AF-A0A0G0B213-F1
#
_entry.id   AF-A0A0G0B213-F1
#
_cell.length_a   1.000
_cell.length_b   1.000
_cell.length_c   1.000
_cell.angle_alpha   90.00
_cell.angle_beta   90.00
_cell.angle_gamma   90.00
#
_symmetry.space_group_name_H-M   'P 1'
#
loop_
_entity.id
_entity.type
_entity.pdbx_description
1 polymer ?
#
loop_
_entity_poly.entity_id
_entity_poly.type
_entity_poly.pdbx_seq_one_letter_code
_entity_poly.pdbx_strand_id
1 'polypeptide(L)'
;MLDLLGIIYYTLSTLSLLGIFPIGVYEFLDLREGFAISDYGYLFETGIYFSISSVITGLLCGLDAITNPVYKKVDKLLYNYHALSSFTLMGIGFFPLTGEPGWSSSRVLHWLFALSFLYIYPFTRLLILRYYSKILFRRLFILFLLINISGLLIIPFVGIERVAYTEYLIWLALLITITISSIFLSKKS
;
A
#
# COMPACT_ATOMS: atom_id res chain seq x y z
N MET A 1 11.36 -12.01 3.03
CA MET A 1 9.93 -11.87 3.43
C MET A 1 9.76 -10.77 4.47
N LEU A 2 10.64 -9.75 4.47
CA LEU A 2 10.50 -8.60 5.36
C LEU A 2 9.30 -7.74 4.92
N ASP A 3 9.04 -7.70 3.60
CA ASP A 3 7.86 -7.08 3.00
C ASP A 3 6.55 -7.62 3.59
N LEU A 4 6.40 -8.94 3.67
CA LEU A 4 5.22 -9.59 4.22
C LEU A 4 5.05 -9.28 5.71
N LEU A 5 6.14 -9.34 6.49
CA LEU A 5 6.10 -8.99 7.91
C LEU A 5 5.69 -7.53 8.11
N GLY A 6 6.25 -6.61 7.31
CA GLY A 6 5.90 -5.20 7.36
C GLY A 6 4.42 -4.96 7.04
N ILE A 7 3.89 -5.56 5.98
CA ILE A 7 2.49 -5.37 5.58
C ILE A 7 1.53 -5.94 6.62
N ILE A 8 1.83 -7.11 7.20
CA ILE A 8 1.02 -7.70 8.28
C ILE A 8 1.06 -6.78 9.51
N TYR A 9 2.25 -6.35 9.94
CA TYR A 9 2.41 -5.42 11.06
C TYR A 9 1.61 -4.14 10.85
N TYR A 10 1.70 -3.54 9.67
CA TYR A 10 0.97 -2.33 9.35
C TYR A 10 -0.54 -2.54 9.30
N THR A 11 -0.99 -3.66 8.75
CA THR A 11 -2.42 -4.01 8.75
C THR A 11 -2.93 -4.15 10.18
N LEU A 12 -2.24 -4.87 11.05
CA LEU A 12 -2.61 -5.03 12.46
C LEU A 12 -2.57 -3.70 13.22
N SER A 13 -1.55 -2.88 12.99
CA SER A 13 -1.43 -1.55 13.58
C SER A 13 -2.62 -0.68 13.16
N THR A 14 -2.99 -0.68 11.88
CA THR A 14 -4.09 0.14 11.37
C THR A 14 -5.46 -0.38 11.86
N LEU A 15 -5.66 -1.70 11.90
CA LEU A 15 -6.86 -2.31 12.49
C LEU A 15 -6.98 -2.01 13.99
N SER A 16 -5.87 -1.98 14.73
CA SER A 16 -5.89 -1.63 16.16
C SER A 16 -6.29 -0.17 16.38
N LEU A 17 -5.92 0.72 15.47
CA LEU A 17 -6.38 2.11 15.45
C LEU A 17 -7.89 2.15 15.16
N LEU A 18 -8.40 1.38 14.20
CA LEU A 18 -9.86 1.33 13.93
C LEU A 18 -10.71 0.94 15.14
N GLY A 19 -10.22 0.07 16.04
CA GLY A 19 -10.97 -0.34 17.23
C GLY A 19 -11.19 0.78 18.27
N ILE A 20 -10.42 1.87 18.17
CA ILE A 20 -10.50 3.06 19.03
C ILE A 20 -11.30 4.17 18.32
N PHE A 21 -11.50 4.06 17.01
CA PHE A 21 -12.12 5.09 16.17
C PHE A 21 -13.60 4.78 15.90
N PRO A 22 -14.48 5.79 15.83
CA PRO A 22 -15.78 5.60 15.22
C PRO A 22 -15.57 5.21 13.76
N ILE A 23 -16.03 4.01 13.43
CA ILE A 23 -15.93 3.30 12.15
C ILE A 23 -16.03 4.28 10.97
N GLY A 24 -14.91 4.52 10.29
CA GLY A 24 -14.89 5.44 9.16
C GLY A 24 -13.54 5.64 8.47
N VAL A 25 -12.42 5.53 9.17
CA VAL A 25 -11.12 5.99 8.62
C VAL A 25 -10.14 4.83 8.41
N TYR A 26 -10.45 3.96 7.44
CA TYR A 26 -9.40 3.22 6.73
C TYR A 26 -9.17 3.94 5.41
N GLU A 27 -8.99 5.26 5.50
CA GLU A 27 -9.00 6.15 4.35
C GLU A 27 -7.58 6.58 4.03
N PHE A 28 -6.77 5.65 3.50
CA PHE A 28 -5.47 5.92 2.86
C PHE A 28 -5.55 7.12 1.93
N LEU A 29 -6.71 7.28 1.30
CA LEU A 29 -7.09 8.40 0.49
C LEU A 29 -8.57 8.66 0.74
N ASP A 30 -8.95 9.61 1.60
CA ASP A 30 -10.37 9.98 1.63
C ASP A 30 -10.72 10.63 0.30
N LEU A 31 -11.26 9.83 -0.61
CA LEU A 31 -11.66 10.24 -1.95
C LEU A 31 -12.86 11.21 -1.92
N ARG A 32 -13.49 11.39 -0.74
CA ARG A 32 -14.69 12.22 -0.55
C ARG A 32 -14.32 13.65 -0.19
N GLU A 33 -13.51 13.82 0.86
CA GLU A 33 -13.12 15.13 1.35
C GLU A 33 -11.73 15.57 0.85
N GLY A 34 -10.98 14.66 0.23
CA GLY A 34 -9.61 14.92 -0.22
C GLY A 34 -8.60 14.98 0.93
N PHE A 35 -8.99 14.52 2.13
CA PHE A 35 -8.10 14.40 3.28
C PHE A 35 -7.16 13.19 3.12
N ALA A 36 -5.96 13.35 3.65
CA ALA A 36 -5.01 12.25 3.81
C ALA A 36 -5.18 11.59 5.19
N ILE A 37 -4.81 10.32 5.39
CA ILE A 37 -4.81 9.70 6.75
C ILE A 37 -4.05 10.58 7.75
N SER A 38 -3.00 11.27 7.28
CA SER A 38 -2.23 12.21 8.09
C SER A 38 -3.10 13.26 8.79
N ASP A 39 -4.14 13.72 8.10
CA ASP A 39 -5.06 14.75 8.59
C ASP A 39 -5.97 14.18 9.69
N TYR A 40 -6.45 12.95 9.55
CA TYR A 40 -7.21 12.25 10.60
C TYR A 40 -6.34 11.84 11.80
N GLY A 41 -5.11 11.39 11.56
CA GLY A 41 -4.16 11.10 12.63
C GLY A 41 -3.88 12.32 13.51
N TYR A 42 -3.87 13.52 12.93
CA TYR A 42 -3.77 14.77 13.69
C TYR A 42 -5.05 15.07 14.48
N LEU A 43 -6.23 14.95 13.84
CA LEU A 43 -7.53 15.22 14.47
C LEU A 43 -7.84 14.32 15.68
N PHE A 44 -7.28 13.10 15.69
CA PHE A 44 -7.55 12.10 16.71
C PHE A 44 -6.30 11.72 17.54
N GLU A 45 -5.23 12.52 17.48
CA GLU A 45 -3.98 12.36 18.25
C GLU A 45 -3.24 11.01 18.04
N THR A 46 -3.55 10.26 16.98
CA THR A 46 -2.88 8.99 16.65
C THR A 46 -1.87 9.11 15.51
N GLY A 47 -1.64 10.31 14.99
CA GLY A 47 -0.78 10.59 13.85
C GLY A 47 0.63 10.06 14.02
N ILE A 48 1.18 10.09 15.24
CA ILE A 48 2.51 9.54 15.54
C ILE A 48 2.53 8.02 15.37
N TYR A 49 1.53 7.30 15.87
CA TYR A 49 1.47 5.83 15.74
C TYR A 49 1.31 5.39 14.29
N PHE A 50 0.42 6.05 13.54
CA PHE A 50 0.27 5.82 12.11
C PHE A 50 1.55 6.13 11.31
N SER A 51 2.21 7.24 11.65
CA SER A 51 3.46 7.65 11.01
C SER A 51 4.56 6.63 11.21
N ILE A 52 4.77 6.22 12.47
CA ILE A 52 5.80 5.24 12.84
C ILE A 52 5.53 3.90 12.17
N SER A 53 4.28 3.42 12.19
CA SER A 53 3.94 2.14 11.58
C SER A 53 4.16 2.16 10.06
N SER A 54 3.78 3.27 9.40
CA SER A 54 4.04 3.50 7.97
C SER A 54 5.53 3.52 7.65
N VAL A 55 6.34 4.25 8.43
CA VAL A 55 7.80 4.33 8.25
C VAL A 55 8.45 2.96 8.43
N ILE A 56 8.12 2.23 9.50
CA ILE A 56 8.66 0.90 9.76
C ILE A 56 8.33 -0.05 8.61
N THR A 57 7.08 -0.06 8.14
CA THR A 57 6.68 -0.96 7.05
C THR A 57 7.29 -0.57 5.72
N GLY A 58 7.38 0.72 5.39
CA GLY A 58 8.08 1.20 4.21
C GLY A 58 9.55 0.80 4.21
N LEU A 59 10.22 0.90 5.37
CA LEU A 59 11.60 0.42 5.54
C LEU A 59 11.71 -1.09 5.35
N LEU A 60 10.83 -1.89 5.94
CA LEU A 60 10.87 -3.35 5.80
C LEU A 60 10.63 -3.80 4.34
N CYS A 61 9.67 -3.18 3.65
CA CYS A 61 9.41 -3.45 2.23
C CYS A 61 10.59 -3.01 1.34
N GLY A 62 11.15 -1.84 1.61
CA GLY A 62 12.34 -1.31 0.96
C GLY A 62 13.57 -2.19 1.12
N LEU A 63 13.84 -2.60 2.36
CA LEU A 63 14.95 -3.50 2.70
C LEU A 63 14.78 -4.87 2.03
N ASP A 64 13.57 -5.46 2.00
CA ASP A 64 13.33 -6.70 1.24
C ASP A 64 13.68 -6.50 -0.23
N ALA A 65 13.22 -5.40 -0.84
CA ALA A 65 13.43 -5.11 -2.26
C ALA A 65 14.92 -4.98 -2.64
N ILE A 66 15.75 -4.40 -1.78
CA ILE A 66 17.18 -4.21 -2.07
C ILE A 66 18.08 -5.39 -1.66
N THR A 67 17.69 -6.14 -0.62
CA THR A 67 18.51 -7.23 -0.09
C THR A 67 18.20 -8.57 -0.75
N ASN A 68 16.95 -8.80 -1.17
CA ASN A 68 16.54 -10.07 -1.74
C ASN A 68 17.14 -10.27 -3.16
N PRO A 69 17.95 -11.32 -3.37
CA PRO A 69 18.63 -11.54 -4.64
C PRO A 69 17.68 -11.88 -5.79
N VAL A 70 16.46 -12.34 -5.49
CA VAL A 70 15.44 -12.65 -6.51
C VAL A 70 15.14 -11.42 -7.36
N TYR A 71 14.93 -10.26 -6.76
CA TYR A 71 14.58 -9.06 -7.52
C TYR A 71 15.72 -8.52 -8.38
N LYS A 72 16.98 -8.92 -8.11
CA LYS A 72 18.14 -8.50 -8.90
C LYS A 72 18.33 -9.29 -10.20
N LYS A 73 17.58 -10.39 -10.38
CA LYS A 73 17.64 -11.24 -11.58
C LYS A 73 16.74 -10.76 -12.72
N VAL A 74 15.88 -9.77 -12.48
CA VAL A 74 15.00 -9.19 -13.50
C VAL A 74 15.65 -7.99 -14.18
N ASP A 75 14.99 -7.44 -15.20
CA ASP A 75 15.42 -6.22 -15.87
C ASP A 75 15.68 -5.06 -14.87
N LYS A 76 16.75 -4.30 -15.11
CA LYS A 76 17.22 -3.24 -14.21
C LYS A 76 16.18 -2.14 -14.00
N LEU A 77 15.45 -1.77 -15.05
CA LEU A 77 14.42 -0.73 -14.96
C LEU A 77 13.25 -1.21 -14.11
N LEU A 78 12.82 -2.46 -14.29
CA LEU A 78 11.77 -3.07 -13.45
C LEU A 78 12.20 -3.18 -11.98
N TYR A 79 13.44 -3.63 -11.73
CA TYR A 79 14.01 -3.69 -10.39
C TYR A 79 13.99 -2.31 -9.72
N ASN A 80 14.45 -1.27 -10.41
CA ASN A 80 14.50 0.09 -9.88
C ASN A 80 13.10 0.62 -9.53
N TYR A 81 12.09 0.39 -10.40
CA TYR A 81 10.72 0.79 -10.10
C TYR A 81 10.14 0.03 -8.90
N HIS A 82 10.44 -1.27 -8.77
CA HIS A 82 10.01 -2.05 -7.61
C HIS A 82 10.66 -1.57 -6.31
N ALA A 83 11.97 -1.32 -6.33
CA ALA A 83 12.71 -0.80 -5.20
C ALA A 83 12.23 0.60 -4.81
N LEU A 84 11.96 1.49 -5.78
CA LEU A 84 11.46 2.83 -5.48
C LEU A 84 10.06 2.78 -4.85
N SER A 85 9.14 2.01 -5.46
CA SER A 85 7.76 1.90 -4.97
C SER A 85 7.63 1.18 -3.64
N SER A 86 8.58 0.33 -3.25
CA SER A 86 8.53 -0.34 -1.94
C SER A 86 8.84 0.59 -0.76
N PHE A 87 9.53 1.72 -1.00
CA PHE A 87 9.79 2.74 0.02
C PHE A 87 8.67 3.79 0.13
N THR A 88 7.66 3.81 -0.75
CA THR A 88 6.72 4.95 -0.80
C THR A 88 5.86 5.06 0.45
N LEU A 89 5.60 3.97 1.17
CA LEU A 89 4.91 4.02 2.47
C LEU A 89 5.70 4.80 3.53
N MET A 90 7.04 4.84 3.44
CA MET A 90 7.87 5.69 4.29
C MET A 90 7.57 7.18 4.05
N GLY A 91 7.33 7.56 2.79
CA GLY A 91 6.92 8.91 2.41
C GLY A 91 5.56 9.29 2.99
N ILE A 92 4.63 8.34 3.08
CA ILE A 92 3.34 8.53 3.77
C ILE A 92 3.56 8.82 5.25
N GLY A 93 4.45 8.06 5.91
CA GLY A 93 4.69 8.17 7.34
C GLY A 93 5.51 9.39 7.76
N PHE A 94 6.35 9.96 6.89
CA PHE A 94 7.04 11.23 7.19
C PHE A 94 6.16 12.45 7.04
N PHE A 95 5.07 12.31 6.30
CA PHE A 95 4.21 13.42 5.97
C PHE A 95 3.58 14.11 7.20
N PRO A 96 2.97 13.38 8.16
CA PRO A 96 2.45 13.95 9.40
C PRO A 96 3.53 14.44 10.36
N LEU A 97 4.77 13.96 10.21
CA LEU A 97 5.90 14.31 11.10
C LEU A 97 6.63 15.59 10.65
N THR A 98 6.44 16.02 9.41
CA THR A 98 7.22 17.11 8.79
C THR A 98 6.37 18.20 8.15
N GLY A 99 5.06 17.97 7.93
CA GLY A 99 4.15 18.95 7.35
C GLY A 99 3.50 19.85 8.40
N GLU A 100 3.51 21.17 8.17
CA GLU A 100 2.60 22.08 8.86
C GLU A 100 1.15 21.80 8.39
N PRO A 101 0.18 21.64 9.32
CA PRO A 101 -1.22 21.43 8.95
C PRO A 101 -1.73 22.63 8.11
N GLY A 102 -2.21 22.35 6.90
CA GLY A 102 -2.78 23.36 5.98
C GLY A 102 -2.08 23.54 4.64
N TRP A 103 -0.94 22.90 4.39
CA TRP A 103 -0.27 22.97 3.09
C TRP A 103 -0.98 22.08 2.04
N SER A 104 -1.32 22.63 0.88
CA SER A 104 -2.00 21.89 -0.21
C SER A 104 -1.08 20.95 -0.99
N SER A 105 0.18 21.34 -1.21
CA SER A 105 1.23 20.52 -1.86
C SER A 105 1.54 19.24 -1.10
N SER A 106 1.38 19.33 0.21
CA SER A 106 1.59 18.33 1.22
C SER A 106 0.63 17.12 1.04
N ARG A 107 -0.66 17.40 0.81
CA ARG A 107 -1.67 16.38 0.49
C ARG A 107 -1.41 15.68 -0.84
N VAL A 108 -1.01 16.43 -1.88
CA VAL A 108 -0.72 15.85 -3.20
C VAL A 108 0.42 14.83 -3.12
N LEU A 109 1.47 15.13 -2.35
CA LEU A 109 2.58 14.20 -2.14
C LEU A 109 2.14 12.95 -1.38
N HIS A 110 1.35 13.10 -0.32
CA HIS A 110 0.77 11.96 0.42
C HIS A 110 0.00 11.04 -0.53
N TRP A 111 -0.87 11.62 -1.37
CA TRP A 111 -1.64 10.89 -2.36
C TRP A 111 -0.77 10.15 -3.37
N LEU A 112 0.27 10.80 -3.89
CA LEU A 112 1.22 10.16 -4.79
C LEU A 112 1.92 8.97 -4.12
N PHE A 113 2.35 9.11 -2.87
CA PHE A 113 2.97 8.02 -2.12
C PHE A 113 2.00 6.87 -1.84
N ALA A 114 0.76 7.18 -1.44
CA ALA A 114 -0.31 6.22 -1.21
C ALA A 114 -0.65 5.44 -2.48
N LEU A 115 -0.95 6.11 -3.58
CA LEU A 115 -1.24 5.47 -4.86
C LEU A 115 -0.05 4.64 -5.36
N SER A 116 1.18 5.14 -5.17
CA SER A 116 2.38 4.39 -5.54
C SER A 116 2.52 3.11 -4.71
N PHE A 117 2.24 3.16 -3.41
CA PHE A 117 2.30 1.98 -2.56
C PHE A 117 1.16 0.98 -2.86
N LEU A 118 -0.06 1.48 -3.03
CA LEU A 118 -1.25 0.66 -3.23
C LEU A 118 -1.33 0.00 -4.60
N TYR A 119 -0.80 0.66 -5.65
CA TYR A 119 -0.90 0.18 -7.03
C TYR A 119 0.44 -0.14 -7.66
N ILE A 120 1.40 0.78 -7.62
CA ILE A 120 2.67 0.63 -8.35
C ILE A 120 3.52 -0.48 -7.72
N TYR A 121 3.59 -0.54 -6.39
CA TYR A 121 4.33 -1.58 -5.68
C TYR A 121 3.83 -3.01 -5.97
N PRO A 122 2.53 -3.36 -5.79
CA PRO A 122 2.04 -4.69 -6.16
C PRO A 122 2.08 -4.94 -7.67
N PHE A 123 1.91 -3.91 -8.51
CA PHE A 123 2.02 -4.07 -9.96
C PHE A 123 3.44 -4.43 -10.41
N THR A 124 4.46 -3.70 -9.94
CA THR A 124 5.87 -4.04 -10.21
C THR A 124 6.22 -5.43 -9.68
N ARG A 125 5.66 -5.82 -8.52
CA ARG A 125 5.79 -7.18 -7.98
C ARG A 125 5.19 -8.25 -8.89
N LEU A 126 4.01 -8.01 -9.47
CA LEU A 126 3.39 -8.91 -10.44
C LEU A 126 4.24 -9.02 -11.72
N LEU A 127 4.79 -7.91 -12.20
CA LEU A 127 5.70 -7.93 -13.35
C LEU A 127 6.98 -8.72 -13.07
N ILE A 128 7.55 -8.62 -11.86
CA ILE A 128 8.66 -9.48 -11.43
C ILE A 128 8.21 -10.94 -11.43
N LEU A 129 7.03 -11.24 -10.88
CA LEU A 129 6.51 -12.61 -10.84
C LEU A 129 6.35 -13.23 -12.23
N ARG A 130 6.01 -12.43 -13.24
CA ARG A 130 5.92 -12.86 -14.65
C ARG A 130 7.22 -13.47 -15.16
N TYR A 131 8.38 -13.00 -14.69
CA TYR A 131 9.68 -13.56 -15.04
C TYR A 131 9.82 -15.01 -14.56
N TYR A 132 9.28 -15.34 -13.39
CA TYR A 132 9.40 -16.67 -12.78
C TYR A 132 8.25 -17.63 -13.11
N SER A 133 7.02 -17.12 -13.26
CA SER A 133 5.85 -17.94 -13.54
C SER A 133 4.76 -17.15 -14.25
N LYS A 134 4.65 -17.37 -15.57
CA LYS A 134 3.58 -16.77 -16.39
C LYS A 134 2.17 -17.19 -15.93
N ILE A 135 2.02 -18.43 -15.46
CA ILE A 135 0.73 -18.97 -15.01
C ILE A 135 0.29 -18.27 -13.72
N LEU A 136 1.17 -18.19 -12.73
CA LEU A 136 0.84 -17.56 -11.45
C LEU A 136 0.65 -16.04 -11.64
N PHE A 137 1.49 -15.41 -12.46
CA PHE A 137 1.32 -14.02 -12.87
C PHE A 137 -0.08 -13.76 -13.44
N ARG A 138 -0.53 -14.54 -14.44
CA ARG A 138 -1.86 -14.34 -15.04
C ARG A 138 -2.97 -14.44 -14.01
N ARG A 139 -2.93 -15.46 -13.14
CA ARG A 139 -3.95 -15.66 -12.09
C ARG A 139 -4.00 -14.50 -11.11
N LEU A 140 -2.85 -14.09 -10.58
CA LEU A 140 -2.78 -12.99 -9.61
C LEU A 140 -3.09 -11.64 -10.26
N PHE A 141 -2.66 -11.42 -11.50
CA PHE A 141 -2.96 -10.19 -12.23
C PHE A 141 -4.46 -10.03 -12.48
N ILE A 142 -5.13 -11.11 -12.92
CA ILE A 142 -6.58 -11.11 -13.07
C ILE A 142 -7.27 -10.84 -11.73
N LEU A 143 -6.85 -11.52 -10.66
CA LEU A 143 -7.42 -11.32 -9.33
C LEU A 143 -7.22 -9.88 -8.82
N PHE A 144 -6.02 -9.33 -9.00
CA PHE A 144 -5.70 -7.94 -8.66
C PHE A 144 -6.61 -6.97 -9.42
N LEU A 145 -6.78 -7.15 -10.73
CA LEU A 145 -7.69 -6.31 -11.52
C LEU A 145 -9.15 -6.47 -11.09
N LEU A 146 -9.63 -7.70 -10.89
CA LEU A 146 -11.01 -7.97 -10.49
C LEU A 146 -11.36 -7.30 -9.16
N ILE A 147 -10.49 -7.42 -8.15
CA ILE A 147 -10.73 -6.80 -6.84
C ILE A 147 -10.77 -5.27 -6.97
N ASN A 148 -9.81 -4.67 -7.66
CA ASN A 148 -9.77 -3.22 -7.84
C ASN A 148 -10.95 -2.69 -8.67
N ILE A 149 -11.31 -3.36 -9.77
CA ILE A 149 -12.47 -3.01 -10.59
C ILE A 149 -13.76 -3.17 -9.78
N SER A 150 -13.92 -4.25 -9.00
CA SER A 150 -15.09 -4.41 -8.14
C SER A 150 -15.22 -3.29 -7.11
N GLY A 151 -14.10 -2.79 -6.58
CA GLY A 151 -14.11 -1.64 -5.67
C GLY A 151 -14.59 -0.36 -6.34
N LEU A 152 -14.24 -0.14 -7.61
CA LEU A 152 -14.72 1.00 -8.38
C LEU A 152 -16.18 0.84 -8.80
N LEU A 153 -16.61 -0.37 -9.15
CA LEU A 153 -17.98 -0.65 -9.59
C LEU A 153 -19.01 -0.46 -8.46
N ILE A 154 -18.61 -0.51 -7.19
CA ILE A 154 -19.49 -0.25 -6.05
C ILE A 154 -19.87 1.24 -5.95
N ILE A 155 -19.00 2.14 -6.42
CA ILE A 155 -19.17 3.60 -6.34
C ILE A 155 -20.53 4.08 -6.93
N PRO A 156 -20.93 3.71 -8.17
CA PRO A 156 -22.20 4.15 -8.74
C PRO A 156 -23.44 3.62 -8.00
N PHE A 157 -23.35 2.52 -7.24
CA PHE A 157 -24.49 1.93 -6.54
C PHE A 157 -24.64 2.44 -5.11
N VAL A 158 -23.53 2.72 -4.43
CA VAL A 158 -23.51 3.04 -2.99
C VAL A 158 -23.25 4.54 -2.74
N GLY A 159 -22.80 5.27 -3.77
CA GLY A 159 -22.43 6.68 -3.70
C GLY A 159 -20.99 6.87 -3.23
N ILE A 160 -20.34 7.93 -3.73
CA ILE A 160 -18.93 8.21 -3.41
C ILE A 160 -18.73 8.48 -1.91
N GLU A 161 -19.76 8.96 -1.23
CA GLU A 161 -19.74 9.29 0.20
C GLU A 161 -19.56 8.07 1.13
N ARG A 162 -19.71 6.84 0.61
CA ARG A 162 -19.58 5.58 1.36
C ARG A 162 -18.36 4.74 0.91
N VAL A 163 -17.36 5.38 0.29
CA VAL A 163 -16.23 4.77 -0.46
C VAL A 163 -15.17 4.03 0.34
N ALA A 164 -15.22 4.01 1.68
CA ALA A 164 -14.30 3.22 2.49
C ALA A 164 -14.15 1.76 2.00
N TYR A 165 -15.22 1.16 1.43
CA TYR A 165 -15.19 -0.18 0.79
C TYR A 165 -14.15 -0.33 -0.34
N THR A 166 -13.93 0.71 -1.16
CA THR A 166 -12.99 0.66 -2.27
C THR A 166 -11.55 0.54 -1.76
N GLU A 167 -11.19 1.24 -0.69
CA GLU A 167 -9.85 1.22 -0.11
C GLU A 167 -9.52 -0.10 0.58
N TYR A 168 -10.48 -0.69 1.29
CA TYR A 168 -10.33 -2.05 1.82
C TYR A 168 -10.09 -3.07 0.72
N LEU A 169 -10.76 -2.94 -0.43
CA LEU A 169 -10.57 -3.84 -1.57
C LEU A 169 -9.20 -3.63 -2.22
N ILE A 170 -8.74 -2.39 -2.37
CA ILE A 170 -7.38 -2.09 -2.87
C ILE A 170 -6.33 -2.69 -1.94
N TRP A 171 -6.49 -2.50 -0.61
CA TRP A 171 -5.61 -3.08 0.39
C TRP A 171 -5.62 -4.61 0.36
N LEU A 172 -6.80 -5.22 0.20
CA LEU A 172 -6.94 -6.67 0.05
C LEU A 172 -6.23 -7.18 -1.22
N ALA A 173 -6.36 -6.47 -2.33
CA ALA A 173 -5.65 -6.81 -3.58
C ALA A 173 -4.13 -6.77 -3.39
N LEU A 174 -3.62 -5.76 -2.69
CA LEU A 174 -2.21 -5.65 -2.31
C LEU A 174 -1.79 -6.82 -1.41
N LEU A 175 -2.52 -7.10 -0.33
CA LEU A 175 -2.23 -8.18 0.62
C LEU A 175 -2.13 -9.53 -0.07
N ILE A 176 -3.12 -9.88 -0.89
CA ILE A 176 -3.15 -11.15 -1.62
C ILE A 176 -1.96 -11.23 -2.59
N THR A 177 -1.70 -10.15 -3.32
CA THR A 177 -0.60 -10.09 -4.30
C THR A 177 0.75 -10.28 -3.63
N ILE A 178 1.03 -9.54 -2.56
CA ILE A 178 2.31 -9.65 -1.86
C ILE A 178 2.43 -11.01 -1.17
N THR A 179 1.41 -11.46 -0.45
CA THR A 179 1.45 -12.75 0.27
C THR A 179 1.74 -13.92 -0.67
N ILE A 180 0.95 -14.07 -1.73
CA ILE A 180 1.11 -15.21 -2.64
C ILE A 180 2.42 -15.11 -3.42
N SER A 181 2.79 -13.90 -3.87
CA SER A 181 4.06 -13.71 -4.60
C SER A 181 5.28 -13.96 -3.69
N SER A 182 5.28 -13.48 -2.44
CA SER A 182 6.37 -13.69 -1.48
C SER A 182 6.55 -15.18 -1.15
N ILE A 183 5.46 -15.92 -0.91
CA ILE A 183 5.51 -17.38 -0.67
C ILE A 183 6.07 -18.13 -1.87
N PHE A 184 5.75 -17.69 -3.09
CA PHE A 184 6.26 -18.33 -4.30
C PHE A 184 7.73 -17.99 -4.56
N LEU A 185 8.09 -16.71 -4.45
CA LEU A 185 9.44 -16.23 -4.73
C LEU A 185 10.47 -16.67 -3.67
N SER A 186 10.05 -16.86 -2.42
CA SER A 186 10.93 -17.41 -1.38
C SER A 186 11.44 -18.82 -1.72
N LYS A 187 10.65 -19.62 -2.46
CA LYS A 187 11.07 -20.94 -2.97
C LYS A 187 12.04 -20.87 -4.15
N LYS A 188 12.35 -19.68 -4.65
CA LYS A 188 13.23 -19.43 -5.81
C LYS A 188 14.50 -18.67 -5.44
N SER A 189 14.57 -18.15 -4.21
CA SER A 189 15.80 -17.60 -3.62
C SER A 189 16.70 -18.71 -3.14
#